data_AF-A0A7C3TK48-F1
#
_entry.id   AF-A0A7C3TK48-F1
#
_cell.length_a   1.000
_cell.length_b   1.000
_cell.length_c   1.000
_cell.angle_alpha   90.00
_cell.angle_beta   90.00
_cell.angle_gamma   90.00
#
_symmetry.space_group_name_H-M   'P 1'
#
loop_
_entity.id
_entity.type
_entity.pdbx_description
1 polymer ?
#
loop_
_entity_poly.entity_id
_entity_poly.type
_entity_poly.pdbx_seq_one_letter_code
_entity_poly.pdbx_strand_id
1 'polypeptide(L)' 'MLSFLLDCEKSHINQNILVVSHGDPLQILYAIASGLAAHQFKSLPHFANAEVRLLPSHFTIPEEYVS' A
#
# COMPACT_ATOMS: atom_id res chain seq x y z
N MET A 1 1.19 2.22 -8.50
CA MET A 1 0.99 1.11 -7.55
C MET A 1 -0.38 1.16 -6.89
N LEU A 2 -0.88 2.33 -6.47
CA LEU A 2 -2.25 2.46 -5.94
C LEU A 2 -3.32 2.07 -6.96
N SER A 3 -3.23 2.56 -8.20
CA SER A 3 -4.13 2.15 -9.30
C SER A 3 -4.15 0.64 -9.49
N PHE A 4 -2.97 0.02 -9.59
CA PHE A 4 -2.82 -1.44 -9.67
C PHE A 4 -3.51 -2.17 -8.51
N LEU A 5 -3.33 -1.71 -7.27
CA LEU A 5 -3.99 -2.30 -6.11
C LEU A 5 -5.51 -2.18 -6.17
N LEU A 6 -6.02 -1.01 -6.57
CA LEU A 6 -7.45 -0.79 -6.75
C LEU A 6 -8.03 -1.70 -7.84
N ASP A 7 -7.28 -1.95 -8.91
CA ASP A 7 -7.69 -2.88 -9.97
C ASP A 7 -7.67 -4.33 -9.47
N CYS A 8 -6.70 -4.70 -8.63
CA CYS A 8 -6.65 -6.01 -7.98
C CYS A 8 -7.83 -6.23 -7.03
N GLU A 9 -8.15 -5.26 -6.17
CA GLU A 9 -9.30 -5.31 -5.26
C GLU A 9 -10.62 -5.51 -6.01
N LYS A 10 -10.80 -4.82 -7.14
CA LYS A 10 -11.98 -4.99 -8.00
C LYS A 10 -12.05 -6.36 -8.67
N SER A 11 -10.89 -6.92 -9.05
CA SER A 11 -10.80 -8.13 -9.87
C SER A 11 -10.71 -9.42 -9.05
N HIS A 12 -10.31 -9.35 -7.79
CA HIS A 12 -10.01 -10.50 -6.92
C HIS A 12 -10.80 -10.47 -5.61
N ILE A 13 -12.14 -10.41 -5.73
CA ILE A 13 -13.06 -10.35 -4.59
C ILE A 13 -12.92 -11.60 -3.71
N ASN A 14 -12.85 -11.41 -2.39
CA ASN A 14 -12.70 -12.48 -1.38
C ASN A 14 -11.45 -13.36 -1.55
N GLN A 15 -10.41 -12.83 -2.19
CA GLN A 15 -9.12 -13.51 -2.32
C GLN A 15 -8.04 -12.76 -1.54
N ASN A 16 -7.04 -13.50 -1.06
CA ASN A 16 -5.85 -12.91 -0.47
C ASN A 16 -4.91 -12.44 -1.58
N ILE A 17 -4.58 -11.15 -1.60
CA ILE A 17 -3.63 -10.58 -2.57
C ILE A 17 -2.28 -10.41 -1.88
N LEU A 18 -1.22 -10.96 -2.48
CA LEU A 18 0.17 -10.72 -2.06
C LEU A 18 0.84 -9.77 -3.05
N VAL A 19 1.23 -8.58 -2.59
CA VAL A 19 2.01 -7.62 -3.40
C VAL A 19 3.49 -7.77 -3.09
N VAL A 20 4.27 -8.10 -4.11
CA VAL A 20 5.74 -8.20 -4.04
C VAL A 20 6.33 -7.04 -4.83
N SER A 21 7.20 -6.25 -4.18
CA SER A 21 7.85 -5.08 -4.78
C SER A 21 9.12 -4.70 -4.00
N HIS A 22 9.69 -3.54 -4.28
CA HIS A 22 10.84 -2.98 -3.57
C HIS A 22 10.41 -2.26 -2.28
N GLY A 23 11.36 -2.06 -1.36
CA GLY A 23 11.12 -1.44 -0.05
C GLY A 23 10.45 -0.07 -0.13
N ASP A 24 10.98 0.85 -0.94
CA ASP A 24 10.45 2.22 -1.06
C ASP A 24 8.99 2.26 -1.55
N PRO A 25 8.61 1.61 -2.67
CA PRO A 25 7.21 1.50 -3.07
C PRO A 25 6.31 0.90 -1.98
N LEU A 26 6.72 -0.20 -1.34
CA LEU A 26 5.93 -0.84 -0.30
C LEU A 26 5.73 0.08 0.90
N GLN A 27 6.75 0.84 1.28
CA GLN A 27 6.70 1.76 2.40
C GLN A 27 5.84 2.99 2.11
N ILE A 28 5.90 3.53 0.88
CA ILE A 28 5.00 4.62 0.43
C ILE A 28 3.55 4.14 0.47
N LEU A 29 3.28 2.96 -0.11
CA LEU A 29 1.95 2.36 -0.07
C LEU A 29 1.45 2.19 1.36
N TYR A 30 2.28 1.62 2.23
CA TYR A 30 1.92 1.36 3.61
C TYR A 30 1.64 2.66 4.39
N ALA A 31 2.39 3.74 4.12
CA ALA A 31 2.16 5.05 4.70
C ALA A 31 0.79 5.63 4.28
N ILE A 32 0.51 5.64 2.98
CA ILE A 32 -0.77 6.10 2.45
C ILE A 32 -1.92 5.26 3.02
N ALA A 33 -1.75 3.94 3.05
CA ALA A 33 -2.74 3.03 3.60
C ALA A 33 -2.97 3.19 5.11
N SER A 34 -1.99 3.73 5.83
CA SER A 34 -2.07 4.07 7.25
C SER A 34 -2.60 5.48 7.51
N GLY A 35 -3.06 6.20 6.48
CA GLY A 35 -3.59 7.56 6.59
C GLY A 35 -2.53 8.66 6.68
N LEU A 36 -1.27 8.35 6.32
CA LEU A 36 -0.20 9.34 6.23
C LEU A 36 -0.06 9.87 4.79
N ALA A 37 0.48 11.08 4.64
CA ALA A 37 0.84 11.58 3.33
C ALA A 37 2.04 10.82 2.76
N ALA A 38 2.12 10.68 1.43
CA ALA A 38 3.16 9.89 0.76
C ALA A 38 4.59 10.30 1.17
N HIS A 39 4.85 11.60 1.33
CA HIS A 39 6.16 12.13 1.73
C HIS A 39 6.56 11.79 3.17
N GLN A 40 5.62 11.33 3.99
CA GLN A 40 5.87 10.91 5.37
C GLN A 40 6.31 9.45 5.48
N PHE A 41 6.47 8.70 4.38
CA PHE A 41 6.78 7.26 4.43
C PHE A 41 8.02 6.88 5.24
N LYS A 42 9.00 7.80 5.34
CA LYS A 42 10.23 7.62 6.13
C LYS A 42 10.01 7.70 7.64
N SER A 43 8.84 8.15 8.11
CA SER A 43 8.50 8.14 9.55
C SER A 43 8.14 6.74 10.06
N LEU A 44 7.84 5.82 9.15
CA LEU A 44 7.50 4.43 9.48
C LEU A 44 8.75 3.54 9.44
N PRO A 45 8.76 2.41 10.19
CA PRO A 45 9.83 1.43 10.10
C PRO A 45 9.99 0.90 8.67
N HIS A 46 11.23 0.82 8.20
CA HIS A 46 11.56 0.21 6.90
C HIS A 46 11.09 -1.24 6.83
N PHE A 47 10.73 -1.69 5.63
CA PHE A 47 10.51 -3.11 5.35
C PHE A 47 11.86 -3.83 5.33
N ALA A 48 12.00 -4.88 6.13
CA ALA A 48 13.15 -5.76 6.08
C ALA A 48 13.08 -6.71 4.87
N ASN A 49 14.20 -7.39 4.56
CA ASN A 49 14.26 -8.33 3.46
C ASN A 49 13.22 -9.44 3.62
N ALA A 50 12.38 -9.61 2.59
CA ALA A 50 11.29 -10.59 2.55
C ALA A 50 10.28 -10.46 3.72
N GLU A 51 10.21 -9.29 4.37
CA GLU A 51 9.20 -9.02 5.38
C GLU A 51 7.80 -8.97 4.75
N VAL A 52 6.83 -9.56 5.44
CA VAL A 52 5.42 -9.48 5.08
C VAL A 52 4.70 -8.63 6.12
N ARG A 53 3.98 -7.60 5.67
CA ARG A 53 3.07 -6.82 6.50
C ARG A 53 1.66 -6.88 5.90
N LEU A 54 0.68 -6.97 6.78
CA LEU A 54 -0.71 -6.78 6.39
C LEU A 54 -0.93 -5.31 6.04
N LEU A 55 -1.56 -5.07 4.90
CA LEU A 55 -2.07 -3.75 4.60
C LEU A 55 -3.34 -3.52 5.45
N PRO A 56 -3.50 -2.37 6.13
CA PRO A 56 -4.70 -2.09 6.89
C PRO A 56 -5.96 -2.28 6.04
N SER A 57 -6.92 -3.08 6.53
CA SER A 57 -8.21 -3.25 5.88
C SER A 57 -8.96 -1.91 5.92
N HIS A 58 -9.44 -1.46 4.76
CA HIS A 58 -10.03 -0.12 4.55
C HIS A 58 -9.02 1.01 4.58
N PHE A 59 -8.12 1.04 3.59
CA PHE A 59 -7.31 2.24 3.36
C PHE A 59 -8.08 3.24 2.50
N THR A 60 -8.18 4.47 2.98
CA THR A 60 -8.69 5.59 2.20
C THR A 60 -7.53 6.11 1.36
N ILE A 61 -7.64 6.03 0.03
CA ILE A 61 -6.71 6.72 -0.86
C ILE A 61 -7.22 8.15 -1.04
N PRO A 62 -6.42 9.18 -0.72
CA PRO A 62 -6.80 10.56 -1.00
C PRO A 62 -7.07 10.76 -2.50
N GLU A 63 -8.12 11.52 -2.87
CA GLU A 63 -8.56 11.70 -4.27
C GLU A 63 -7.43 12.14 -5.21
N GLU A 64 -6.47 12.94 -4.70
CA GLU A 64 -5.29 13.42 -5.43
C GLU A 64 -4.39 12.30 -5.99
N TYR A 65 -4.52 11.06 -5.50
CA TYR A 65 -3.76 9.90 -5.98
C TYR A 65 -4.58 8.98 -6.91
N VAL A 66 -5.86 9.31 -7.17
CA VAL A 66 -6.78 8.50 -7.99
C VAL A 66 -7.04 9.15 -9.35
N SER A 67 -6.73 10.44 -9.52
CA SER A 67 -6.90 11.24 -10.73
C SER A 67 -5.78 11.07 -11.76
#